data_AF-A0A2H5VGJ6-F1
#
_entry.id   AF-A0A2H5VGJ6-F1
#
_cell.length_a   1.000
_cell.length_b   1.000
_cell.length_c   1.000
_cell.angle_alpha   90.00
_cell.angle_beta   90.00
_cell.angle_gamma   90.00
#
_symmetry.space_group_name_H-M   'P 1'
#
loop_
_entity.id
_entity.type
_entity.pdbx_description
1 polymer ?
#
loop_
_entity_poly.entity_id
_entity_poly.type
_entity_poly.pdbx_seq_one_letter_code
_entity_poly.pdbx_strand_id
1 'polypeptide(L)'
;MMAKSLDDLKGKLLFNNTVDVWIALCREKGKSYRDYEGYNKFIEYLRKEGIKLFELKITNPIKIEGKTLKPYSIKLDDKNLAKIRAFQF
;
A
#
# COMPACT_ATOMS: atom_id res chain seq x y z
N MET A 1 -13.42 6.12 6.95
CA MET A 1 -13.42 6.99 5.75
C MET A 1 -12.52 6.31 4.72
N MET A 2 -13.09 5.71 3.66
CA MET A 2 -12.31 4.94 2.67
C MET A 2 -11.68 5.92 1.68
N ALA A 3 -10.35 6.03 1.66
CA ALA A 3 -9.68 6.94 0.74
C ALA A 3 -9.98 6.61 -0.73
N LYS A 4 -10.24 7.65 -1.53
CA LYS A 4 -10.68 7.50 -2.93
C LYS A 4 -9.52 7.42 -3.92
N SER A 5 -8.35 7.97 -3.60
CA SER A 5 -7.15 8.02 -4.45
C SER A 5 -5.87 8.15 -3.61
N LEU A 6 -4.69 7.92 -4.19
CA LEU A 6 -3.42 8.12 -3.47
C LEU A 6 -3.20 9.58 -3.05
N ASP A 7 -3.75 10.54 -3.80
CA ASP A 7 -3.68 11.97 -3.48
C ASP A 7 -4.50 12.32 -2.21
N ASP A 8 -5.67 11.71 -2.05
CA ASP A 8 -6.51 11.84 -0.86
C ASP A 8 -5.85 11.24 0.39
N LEU A 9 -5.01 10.20 0.22
CA LEU A 9 -4.17 9.65 1.30
C LEU A 9 -3.03 10.60 1.68
N LYS A 10 -2.31 11.14 0.70
CA LYS A 10 -1.21 12.09 0.91
C LYS A 10 -1.67 13.34 1.67
N GLY A 11 -2.84 13.89 1.34
CA GLY A 11 -3.38 15.09 1.98
C GLY A 11 -3.83 14.91 3.43
N LYS A 12 -4.08 13.66 3.88
CA LYS A 12 -4.65 13.39 5.21
C LYS A 12 -3.63 13.00 6.27
N LEU A 13 -2.59 12.26 5.89
CA LEU A 13 -1.61 11.72 6.83
C LEU A 13 -0.22 11.70 6.20
N LEU A 14 0.80 12.12 6.97
CA LEU A 14 2.22 12.01 6.60
C LEU A 14 2.65 10.55 6.37
N PHE A 15 2.05 9.63 7.12
CA PHE A 15 2.31 8.20 7.07
C PHE A 15 1.01 7.44 6.80
N ASN A 16 1.03 6.58 5.80
CA ASN A 16 -0.13 5.82 5.36
C ASN A 16 0.16 4.31 5.46
N ASN A 17 -0.87 3.54 5.78
CA ASN A 17 -0.79 2.09 5.80
C ASN A 17 -0.62 1.56 4.37
N THR A 18 0.32 0.65 4.14
CA THR A 18 0.55 0.01 2.84
C THR A 18 -0.69 -0.69 2.30
N VAL A 19 -1.60 -1.14 3.17
CA VAL A 19 -2.89 -1.71 2.75
C VAL A 19 -3.79 -0.65 2.13
N ASP A 20 -3.93 0.53 2.74
CA ASP A 20 -4.70 1.64 2.16
C ASP A 20 -4.08 2.12 0.84
N VAL A 21 -2.74 2.21 0.80
CA VAL A 21 -1.99 2.57 -0.41
C VAL A 21 -2.21 1.54 -1.52
N TRP A 22 -2.16 0.26 -1.21
CA TRP A 22 -2.44 -0.83 -2.14
C TRP A 22 -3.88 -0.75 -2.66
N ILE A 23 -4.86 -0.58 -1.77
CA ILE A 23 -6.27 -0.45 -2.16
C ILE A 23 -6.46 0.76 -3.08
N ALA A 24 -5.86 1.90 -2.77
CA ALA A 24 -5.94 3.10 -3.60
C ALA A 24 -5.28 2.89 -4.98
N LEU A 25 -4.09 2.30 -5.02
CA LEU A 25 -3.39 1.99 -6.27
C LEU A 25 -4.18 1.02 -7.16
N CYS A 26 -4.73 -0.05 -6.58
CA CYS A 26 -5.59 -1.01 -7.27
C CYS A 26 -6.83 -0.32 -7.83
N ARG A 27 -7.48 0.55 -7.05
CA ARG A 27 -8.65 1.32 -7.50
C ARG A 27 -8.30 2.26 -8.66
N GLU A 28 -7.20 3.00 -8.57
CA GLU A 28 -6.73 3.89 -9.65
C GLU A 28 -6.45 3.13 -10.95
N LYS A 29 -5.96 1.88 -10.85
CA LYS A 29 -5.63 1.04 -12.02
C LYS A 29 -6.73 0.04 -12.41
N GLY A 30 -7.92 0.10 -11.79
CA GLY A 30 -9.02 -0.82 -12.07
C GLY A 30 -8.74 -2.30 -11.76
N LYS A 31 -7.84 -2.58 -10.82
CA LYS A 31 -7.45 -3.93 -10.38
C LYS A 31 -8.15 -4.32 -9.09
N SER A 32 -8.34 -5.63 -8.87
CA SER A 32 -8.81 -6.14 -7.58
C SER A 32 -7.71 -5.97 -6.53
N TYR A 33 -8.06 -5.37 -5.39
CA TYR A 33 -7.15 -5.29 -4.24
C TYR A 33 -7.13 -6.58 -3.40
N ARG A 34 -8.07 -7.51 -3.64
CA ARG A 34 -8.20 -8.80 -2.94
C ARG A 34 -7.26 -9.86 -3.55
N ASP A 35 -6.02 -9.47 -3.79
CA ASP A 35 -4.98 -10.33 -4.36
C ASP A 35 -3.80 -10.40 -3.38
N TYR A 36 -3.66 -11.51 -2.68
CA TYR A 36 -2.61 -11.68 -1.68
C TYR A 36 -1.22 -11.65 -2.32
N GLU A 37 -1.06 -12.26 -3.50
CA GLU A 37 0.23 -12.33 -4.17
C GLU A 37 0.66 -10.97 -4.71
N GLY A 38 -0.25 -10.22 -5.34
CA GLY A 38 0.01 -8.85 -5.80
C GLY A 38 0.37 -7.91 -4.66
N TYR A 39 -0.29 -8.03 -3.50
CA TYR A 39 0.10 -7.25 -2.32
C TYR A 39 1.54 -7.58 -1.88
N ASN A 40 1.93 -8.86 -1.84
CA ASN A 40 3.32 -9.21 -1.47
C ASN A 40 4.34 -8.71 -2.50
N LYS A 41 4.06 -8.86 -3.79
CA LYS A 41 4.90 -8.30 -4.87
C LYS A 41 5.04 -6.78 -4.74
N PHE A 42 3.95 -6.09 -4.38
CA PHE A 42 3.95 -4.67 -4.12
C PHE A 42 4.88 -4.33 -2.95
N ILE A 43 4.79 -5.03 -1.81
CA ILE A 43 5.70 -4.81 -0.67
C ILE A 43 7.16 -5.06 -1.05
N GLU A 44 7.46 -6.12 -1.81
CA GLU A 44 8.81 -6.38 -2.29
C GLU A 44 9.31 -5.28 -3.24
N TYR A 45 8.45 -4.78 -4.12
CA TYR A 45 8.75 -3.66 -5.00
C TYR A 45 9.10 -2.40 -4.19
N LEU A 46 8.31 -2.05 -3.17
CA LEU A 46 8.61 -0.89 -2.31
C LEU A 46 9.99 -1.01 -1.66
N ARG A 47 10.38 -2.21 -1.21
CA ARG A 47 11.73 -2.47 -0.67
C ARG A 47 12.81 -2.29 -1.71
N LYS A 48 12.63 -2.84 -2.92
CA LYS A 48 13.59 -2.72 -4.04
C LYS A 48 13.78 -1.27 -4.45
N GLU A 49 12.71 -0.47 -4.42
CA GLU A 49 12.75 0.97 -4.71
C GLU A 49 13.37 1.82 -3.58
N GLY A 50 13.81 1.20 -2.48
CA GLY A 50 14.40 1.88 -1.33
C GLY A 50 13.38 2.70 -0.52
N ILE A 51 12.09 2.38 -0.62
CA ILE A 51 11.05 3.02 0.20
C ILE A 51 11.10 2.41 1.60
N LYS A 52 11.28 3.26 2.61
CA LYS A 52 11.37 2.84 4.00
C LYS A 52 10.01 2.36 4.49
N LEU A 53 9.92 1.06 4.80
CA LEU A 53 8.75 0.43 5.41
C LEU A 53 8.91 0.42 6.93
N PHE A 54 7.91 0.94 7.65
CA PHE A 54 7.85 0.86 9.10
C PHE A 54 6.88 -0.25 9.52
N GLU A 55 7.33 -1.20 10.33
CA GLU A 55 6.46 -2.28 10.78
C GLU A 55 5.31 -1.72 11.64
N LEU A 56 4.09 -2.15 11.34
CA LEU A 56 2.91 -1.84 12.14
C LEU A 56 2.61 -3.01 13.07
N LYS A 57 2.57 -2.74 14.37
CA LYS A 57 2.05 -3.70 15.34
C LYS A 57 0.53 -3.70 15.27
N ILE A 58 -0.02 -4.64 14.53
CA ILE A 58 -1.46 -4.89 14.49
C ILE A 58 -1.84 -5.96 15.51
N THR A 59 -2.87 -5.70 16.30
CA THR A 59 -3.44 -6.69 17.25
C THR A 59 -4.42 -7.63 16.54
N ASN A 60 -4.95 -7.22 15.39
CA ASN A 60 -5.93 -7.96 14.60
C ASN A 60 -5.37 -8.21 13.19
N PRO A 61 -5.11 -9.47 12.79
CA PRO A 61 -4.53 -9.79 11.50
C PRO A 61 -5.51 -9.49 10.36
N ILE A 62 -5.06 -8.71 9.37
CA ILE A 62 -5.80 -8.47 8.14
C ILE A 62 -5.63 -9.70 7.24
N LYS A 63 -6.72 -10.29 6.75
CA LYS A 63 -6.67 -11.47 5.88
C LYS A 63 -7.24 -11.17 4.48
N ILE A 64 -6.51 -11.59 3.45
CA ILE A 64 -6.97 -11.65 2.06
C ILE A 64 -6.84 -13.12 1.63
N GLU A 65 -7.91 -13.69 1.07
CA GLU A 65 -7.93 -15.10 0.63
C GLU A 65 -7.52 -16.08 1.73
N GLY A 66 -7.90 -15.79 2.98
CA GLY A 66 -7.53 -16.60 4.15
C GLY A 66 -6.08 -16.43 4.63
N LYS A 67 -5.23 -15.71 3.89
CA LYS A 67 -3.82 -15.46 4.23
C LYS A 67 -3.66 -14.13 4.95
N THR A 68 -2.82 -14.11 6.00
CA THR A 68 -2.56 -12.91 6.80
C THR A 68 -1.59 -11.97 6.09
N LEU A 69 -2.00 -10.72 5.90
CA LEU A 69 -1.13 -9.65 5.41
C LEU A 69 -0.22 -9.12 6.51
N LYS A 70 0.97 -8.68 6.12
CA LYS A 70 1.85 -7.86 6.95
C LYS A 70 1.74 -6.41 6.47
N PRO A 71 0.95 -5.54 7.13
CA PRO A 71 0.91 -4.13 6.82
C PRO A 71 2.16 -3.42 7.34
N TYR A 72 2.58 -2.41 6.59
CA TYR A 72 3.64 -1.50 6.98
C TYR A 72 3.09 -0.06 6.89
N SER A 73 3.79 0.87 7.50
CA SER A 73 3.55 2.29 7.33
C SER A 73 4.61 2.85 6.38
N ILE A 74 4.19 3.70 5.45
CA ILE A 74 5.06 4.36 4.48
C ILE A 74 4.77 5.86 4.40
N LYS A 75 5.79 6.64 4.07
CA LYS A 75 5.65 8.08 3.82
C LYS A 75 5.22 8.31 2.37
N LEU A 76 4.08 8.98 2.17
CA LEU A 76 3.59 9.38 0.84
C LEU A 76 4.06 10.81 0.48
N ASP A 77 5.35 10.98 0.24
CA ASP A 77 5.88 12.19 -0.41
C ASP A 77 5.88 12.05 -1.95
N ASP A 78 6.06 13.15 -2.68
CA ASP A 78 6.03 13.16 -4.15
C ASP A 78 6.99 12.15 -4.80
N LYS A 79 8.18 11.96 -4.20
CA LYS A 79 9.17 11.01 -4.70
C LYS A 79 8.69 9.57 -4.56
N ASN A 80 8.14 9.21 -3.40
CA ASN A 80 7.61 7.86 -3.18
C ASN A 80 6.32 7.61 -3.97
N LEU A 81 5.48 8.65 -4.14
CA LEU A 81 4.23 8.56 -4.88
C LEU A 81 4.45 8.19 -6.36
N ALA A 82 5.45 8.81 -7.00
CA ALA A 82 5.82 8.50 -8.37
C ALA A 82 6.24 7.02 -8.53
N LYS A 83 7.04 6.51 -7.59
CA LYS A 83 7.48 5.11 -7.55
C LYS A 83 6.29 4.16 -7.34
N ILE A 84 5.41 4.45 -6.38
CA ILE A 84 4.21 3.63 -6.11
C ILE A 84 3.34 3.51 -7.36
N ARG A 85 3.13 4.61 -8.11
CA ARG A 85 2.35 4.59 -9.36
C ARG A 85 3.04 3.85 -10.51
N ALA A 86 4.38 3.81 -10.50
CA ALA A 86 5.17 3.07 -11.47
C ALA A 86 5.09 1.54 -11.29
N PHE A 87 4.59 1.06 -10.15
CA PHE A 87 4.36 -0.38 -9.92
C PHE A 87 3.48 -1.00 -11.01
N GLN A 88 3.91 -2.18 -11.47
CA GLN A 88 3.24 -3.02 -12.45
C GLN A 88 2.76 -4.31 -11.76
N PHE A 89 1.56 -4.75 -12.11
CA PHE A 89 0.84 -5.89 -11.51
C PHE A 89 1.32 -7.22 -12.08
#